data_AF-A0A5E4KH66-F1
#
_entry.id   AF-A0A5E4KH66-F1
#
_cell.length_a   1.000
_cell.length_b   1.000
_cell.length_c   1.000
_cell.angle_alpha   90.00
_cell.angle_beta   90.00
_cell.angle_gamma   90.00
#
_symmetry.space_group_name_H-M   'P 1'
#
loop_
_entity.id
_entity.type
_entity.pdbx_description
1 polymer ?
#
loop_
_entity_poly.entity_id
_entity_poly.type
_entity_poly.pdbx_seq_one_letter_code
_entity_poly.pdbx_strand_id
1 'polypeptide(L)'
;MRLVDAFEQVSLSFSSNKFKTLMSSLGIIIGVIAIVVMLSVGEGLQEGVGKAFGGMSLDVITVFPGGSNFEAGKFVYQKPAEFDEKDVHALENTVGVKTVSPRTGSGMSAMFRDEERSVSITAVTATKEPELSDSIDKGRFLMESDRSSIVIGSDIANKMFKMPLNPGMRISIKNKNNDMGKEFTIVGILKEKEMTSAFGGNSNMEIFTTHQALKDLLDVRNYSYSQILVIVEDQNQIETTSQKVDDSLRRLHKDEAYTVFMMKSILEGIGQVLTMVKYALGGIGAIALIVGGIGIVNVMMLTVTERVKEIGVMKAVGATKENIQMIFMLESGLLGLVSGLIGITTGAGISILISTLGSIPIAVTWTSLAIGLLFGVITTTVAGVYPANKAARLDPVEALRAE
;
A
#
# COMPACT_ATOMS: atom_id res chain seq x y z
N MET A 1 48.96 14.33 7.90
CA MET A 1 48.00 15.26 8.52
C MET A 1 47.03 14.42 9.34
N ARG A 2 46.72 14.77 10.60
CA ARG A 2 45.75 13.99 11.39
C ARG A 2 44.34 14.39 10.94
N LEU A 3 43.39 13.45 10.95
CA LEU A 3 41.98 13.69 10.57
C LEU A 3 41.33 14.83 11.37
N VAL A 4 41.77 15.01 12.62
CA VAL A 4 41.31 16.08 13.52
C VAL A 4 41.71 17.46 12.99
N ASP A 5 42.95 17.62 12.53
CA ASP A 5 43.45 18.90 12.00
C ASP A 5 42.71 19.30 10.71
N ALA A 6 42.35 18.30 9.89
CA ALA A 6 41.56 18.53 8.67
C ALA A 6 40.13 19.00 8.97
N PHE A 7 39.51 18.47 10.05
CA PHE A 7 38.16 18.85 10.46
C PHE A 7 38.11 20.28 11.01
N GLU A 8 39.09 20.66 11.82
CA GLU A 8 39.21 22.01 12.39
C GLU A 8 39.43 23.06 11.29
N GLN A 9 40.26 22.74 10.30
CA GLN A 9 40.53 23.62 9.16
C GLN A 9 39.28 23.82 8.26
N VAL A 10 38.48 22.78 8.07
CA VAL A 10 37.21 22.86 7.31
C VAL A 10 36.18 23.72 8.05
N SER A 11 36.06 23.59 9.37
CA SER A 11 35.15 24.41 10.18
C SER A 11 35.47 25.90 10.10
N LEU A 12 36.76 26.25 10.14
CA LEU A 12 37.24 27.63 9.97
C LEU A 12 36.99 28.17 8.56
N SER A 13 37.15 27.32 7.53
CA SER A 13 36.85 27.64 6.11
C SER A 13 35.37 28.04 5.92
N PHE A 14 34.45 27.33 6.57
CA PHE A 14 33.01 27.64 6.51
C PHE A 14 32.64 28.99 7.13
N SER A 15 33.33 29.40 8.20
CA SER A 15 33.00 30.65 8.91
C SER A 15 33.49 31.91 8.17
N SER A 16 34.48 31.80 7.28
CA SER A 16 35.05 32.96 6.58
C SER A 16 34.21 33.43 5.39
N ASN A 17 33.52 32.51 4.69
CA ASN A 17 32.75 32.81 3.47
C ASN A 17 31.28 32.33 3.53
N LYS A 18 30.56 32.81 4.56
CA LYS A 18 29.17 32.41 4.90
C LYS A 18 28.18 32.46 3.73
N PHE A 19 28.26 33.46 2.85
CA PHE A 19 27.34 33.61 1.72
C PHE A 19 27.54 32.53 0.65
N LYS A 20 28.79 32.16 0.35
CA LYS A 20 29.12 31.14 -0.65
C LYS A 20 28.73 29.76 -0.16
N THR A 21 29.05 29.44 1.09
CA THR A 21 28.62 28.21 1.76
C THR A 21 27.10 28.07 1.75
N LEU A 22 26.38 29.16 2.01
CA LEU A 22 24.91 29.15 2.01
C LEU A 22 24.37 28.89 0.61
N MET A 23 24.92 29.53 -0.42
CA MET A 23 24.50 29.31 -1.82
C MET A 23 24.81 27.91 -2.34
N SER A 24 25.97 27.32 -1.98
CA SER A 24 26.33 25.96 -2.40
C SER A 24 25.58 24.87 -1.64
N SER A 25 25.30 25.08 -0.36
CA SER A 25 24.49 24.16 0.45
C SER A 25 23.01 24.20 0.07
N LEU A 26 22.48 25.33 -0.41
CA LEU A 26 21.07 25.50 -0.75
C LEU A 26 20.56 24.47 -1.79
N GLY A 27 21.35 24.23 -2.85
CA GLY A 27 20.97 23.24 -3.87
C GLY A 27 20.87 21.82 -3.30
N ILE A 28 21.76 21.46 -2.39
CA ILE A 28 21.75 20.15 -1.71
C ILE A 28 20.64 20.08 -0.68
N ILE A 29 20.45 21.12 0.12
CA ILE A 29 19.37 21.20 1.11
C ILE A 29 18.03 21.01 0.40
N ILE A 30 17.77 21.74 -0.69
CA ILE A 30 16.52 21.60 -1.47
C ILE A 30 16.41 20.20 -2.07
N GLY A 31 17.48 19.64 -2.62
CA GLY A 31 17.47 18.28 -3.18
C GLY A 31 17.17 17.20 -2.12
N VAL A 32 17.78 17.29 -0.93
CA VAL A 32 17.52 16.38 0.19
C VAL A 32 16.09 16.56 0.72
N ILE A 33 15.60 17.80 0.85
CA ILE A 33 14.19 18.08 1.19
C ILE A 33 13.26 17.39 0.19
N ALA A 34 13.50 17.58 -1.11
CA ALA A 34 12.67 17.02 -2.15
C ALA A 34 12.64 15.48 -2.07
N ILE A 35 13.80 14.82 -1.93
CA ILE A 35 13.87 13.35 -1.77
C ILE A 35 13.11 12.89 -0.52
N VAL A 36 13.34 13.52 0.63
CA VAL A 36 12.71 13.13 1.89
C VAL A 36 11.19 13.26 1.79
N VAL A 37 10.69 14.38 1.27
CA VAL A 37 9.25 14.61 1.10
C VAL A 37 8.66 13.60 0.11
N MET A 38 9.30 13.43 -1.05
CA MET A 38 8.84 12.51 -2.10
C MET A 38 8.78 11.06 -1.64
N LEU A 39 9.81 10.58 -0.94
CA LEU A 39 9.84 9.21 -0.40
C LEU A 39 8.82 9.04 0.73
N SER A 40 8.66 10.05 1.59
CA SER A 40 7.68 10.00 2.69
C SER A 40 6.23 10.00 2.19
N VAL A 41 5.96 10.66 1.05
CA VAL A 41 4.67 10.54 0.35
C VAL A 41 4.46 9.11 -0.15
N GLY A 42 5.47 8.50 -0.76
CA GLY A 42 5.40 7.10 -1.20
C GLY A 42 5.09 6.11 -0.07
N GLU A 43 5.78 6.26 1.07
CA GLU A 43 5.52 5.46 2.28
C GLU A 43 4.12 5.70 2.86
N GLY A 44 3.70 6.96 2.92
CA GLY A 44 2.38 7.31 3.43
C GLY A 44 1.25 6.75 2.58
N LEU A 45 1.39 6.77 1.25
CA LEU A 45 0.44 6.11 0.34
C LEU A 45 0.37 4.60 0.59
N GLN A 46 1.52 3.95 0.80
CA GLN A 46 1.58 2.51 1.07
C GLN A 46 0.92 2.14 2.41
N GLU A 47 1.20 2.91 3.47
CA GLU A 47 0.54 2.75 4.77
C GLU A 47 -0.96 3.03 4.70
N GLY A 48 -1.35 4.06 3.94
CA GLY A 48 -2.76 4.42 3.71
C GLY A 48 -3.54 3.29 3.04
N VAL A 49 -2.96 2.64 2.03
CA VAL A 49 -3.54 1.43 1.43
C VAL A 49 -3.59 0.30 2.46
N GLY A 50 -2.51 0.05 3.20
CA GLY A 50 -2.50 -0.96 4.26
C GLY A 50 -3.63 -0.77 5.28
N LYS A 51 -3.89 0.46 5.73
CA LYS A 51 -5.01 0.80 6.62
C LYS A 51 -6.37 0.63 5.97
N ALA A 52 -6.52 1.06 4.72
CA ALA A 52 -7.76 0.95 3.95
C ALA A 52 -8.17 -0.51 3.68
N PHE A 53 -7.24 -1.46 3.76
CA PHE A 53 -7.50 -2.89 3.54
C PHE A 53 -7.23 -3.75 4.78
N GLY A 54 -6.77 -3.17 5.90
CA GLY A 54 -6.35 -3.91 7.10
C GLY A 54 -7.47 -4.67 7.82
N GLY A 55 -8.74 -4.31 7.56
CA GLY A 55 -9.90 -5.05 8.07
C GLY A 55 -10.34 -6.22 7.20
N MET A 56 -9.64 -6.50 6.09
CA MET A 56 -10.01 -7.52 5.13
C MET A 56 -9.23 -8.82 5.37
N SER A 57 -9.93 -9.95 5.35
CA SER A 57 -9.33 -11.26 5.53
C SER A 57 -8.44 -11.62 4.33
N LEU A 58 -7.13 -11.72 4.59
CA LEU A 58 -6.11 -12.03 3.58
C LEU A 58 -5.80 -13.54 3.48
N ASP A 59 -6.47 -14.34 4.30
CA ASP A 59 -6.46 -15.80 4.35
C ASP A 59 -7.64 -16.42 3.58
N VAL A 60 -8.40 -15.61 2.83
CA VAL A 60 -9.57 -16.05 2.07
C VAL A 60 -9.26 -16.08 0.57
N ILE A 61 -9.55 -17.22 -0.04
CA ILE A 61 -9.60 -17.41 -1.49
C ILE A 61 -11.07 -17.40 -1.91
N THR A 62 -11.44 -16.56 -2.85
CA THR A 62 -12.82 -16.51 -3.38
C THR A 62 -12.85 -17.13 -4.77
N VAL A 63 -13.77 -18.06 -4.99
CA VAL A 63 -13.99 -18.69 -6.28
C VAL A 63 -15.30 -18.17 -6.86
N PHE A 64 -15.25 -17.61 -8.07
CA PHE A 64 -16.42 -17.13 -8.80
C PHE A 64 -16.69 -17.99 -10.05
N PRO A 65 -17.95 -18.23 -10.40
CA PRO A 65 -18.29 -18.86 -11.66
C PRO A 65 -18.06 -17.88 -12.80
N GLY A 66 -17.60 -18.39 -13.94
CA GLY A 66 -17.22 -17.57 -15.08
C GLY A 66 -15.79 -17.07 -15.00
N GLY A 67 -15.35 -16.47 -16.09
CA GLY A 67 -13.98 -16.06 -16.31
C GLY A 67 -13.68 -16.07 -17.80
N SER A 68 -12.66 -15.33 -18.22
CA SER A 68 -12.15 -15.40 -19.58
C SER A 68 -10.83 -16.15 -19.56
N ASN A 69 -10.81 -17.35 -20.13
CA ASN A 69 -9.57 -18.08 -20.31
C ASN A 69 -8.86 -17.55 -21.55
N PHE A 70 -7.59 -17.18 -21.40
CA PHE A 70 -6.74 -16.77 -22.52
C PHE A 70 -5.87 -17.95 -22.93
N GLU A 71 -6.31 -18.69 -23.94
CA GLU A 71 -5.60 -19.86 -24.45
C GLU A 71 -5.15 -19.61 -25.89
N ALA A 72 -3.87 -19.91 -26.18
CA ALA A 72 -3.28 -19.80 -27.52
C ALA A 72 -3.55 -18.45 -28.24
N GLY A 73 -3.56 -17.35 -27.49
CA GLY A 73 -3.76 -16.00 -28.04
C GLY A 73 -5.23 -15.62 -28.29
N LYS A 74 -6.20 -16.41 -27.82
CA LYS A 74 -7.64 -16.12 -27.94
C LYS A 74 -8.35 -16.17 -26.59
N PHE A 75 -9.35 -15.31 -26.44
CA PHE A 75 -10.31 -15.42 -25.35
C PHE A 75 -11.28 -16.56 -25.65
N VAL A 76 -11.24 -17.60 -24.82
CA VAL A 76 -12.19 -18.71 -24.84
C VAL A 76 -13.29 -18.39 -23.85
N TYR A 77 -14.51 -18.20 -24.36
CA TYR A 77 -15.70 -18.05 -23.53
C TYR A 77 -16.30 -19.43 -23.29
N GLN A 78 -15.95 -20.03 -22.16
CA GLN A 78 -16.57 -21.26 -21.67
C GLN A 78 -17.85 -20.92 -20.88
N LYS A 79 -18.76 -21.90 -20.80
CA LYS A 79 -19.95 -21.79 -19.94
C LYS A 79 -19.49 -21.58 -18.49
N PRO A 80 -20.04 -20.62 -17.72
CA PRO A 80 -19.71 -20.49 -16.30
C PRO A 80 -19.98 -21.77 -15.52
N ALA A 81 -19.10 -22.10 -14.58
CA ALA A 81 -19.26 -23.25 -13.69
C ALA A 81 -20.56 -23.16 -12.89
N GLU A 82 -21.28 -24.27 -12.79
CA GLU A 82 -22.44 -24.40 -11.90
C GLU A 82 -22.01 -25.08 -10.60
N PHE A 83 -21.59 -24.28 -9.63
CA PHE A 83 -21.11 -24.80 -8.36
C PHE A 83 -22.22 -25.44 -7.51
N ASP A 84 -21.97 -26.65 -7.00
CA ASP A 84 -22.85 -27.42 -6.13
C ASP A 84 -22.13 -27.93 -4.86
N GLU A 85 -22.81 -28.76 -4.06
CA GLU A 85 -22.25 -29.34 -2.83
C GLU A 85 -21.04 -30.25 -3.07
N LYS A 86 -20.89 -30.85 -4.26
CA LYS A 86 -19.73 -31.69 -4.57
C LYS A 86 -18.46 -30.86 -4.65
N ASP A 87 -18.56 -29.65 -5.19
CA ASP A 87 -17.43 -28.72 -5.27
C ASP A 87 -17.02 -28.29 -3.87
N VAL A 88 -17.99 -27.98 -3.01
CA VAL A 88 -17.75 -27.67 -1.60
C VAL A 88 -17.02 -28.83 -0.91
N HIS A 89 -17.50 -30.07 -1.04
CA HIS A 89 -16.85 -31.23 -0.45
C HIS A 89 -15.45 -31.52 -1.03
N ALA A 90 -15.23 -31.30 -2.33
CA ALA A 90 -13.91 -31.48 -2.94
C ALA A 90 -12.91 -30.45 -2.42
N LEU A 91 -13.35 -29.20 -2.22
CA LEU A 91 -12.55 -28.13 -1.66
C LEU A 91 -12.26 -28.34 -0.17
N GLU A 92 -13.22 -28.85 0.60
CA GLU A 92 -13.01 -29.20 2.03
C GLU A 92 -11.91 -30.24 2.23
N ASN A 93 -11.77 -31.18 1.29
CA ASN A 93 -10.75 -32.23 1.32
C ASN A 93 -9.39 -31.77 0.76
N THR A 94 -9.26 -30.49 0.37
CA THR A 94 -8.02 -29.94 -0.19
C THR A 94 -7.06 -29.56 0.94
N VAL A 95 -5.80 -30.02 0.86
CA VAL A 95 -4.78 -29.78 1.89
C VAL A 95 -4.50 -28.29 2.07
N GLY A 96 -4.64 -27.79 3.30
CA GLY A 96 -4.44 -26.39 3.69
C GLY A 96 -5.74 -25.58 3.80
N VAL A 97 -6.89 -26.17 3.43
CA VAL A 97 -8.21 -25.56 3.58
C VAL A 97 -8.76 -25.80 4.98
N LYS A 98 -9.12 -24.72 5.68
CA LYS A 98 -9.72 -24.76 7.01
C LYS A 98 -11.25 -24.87 6.93
N THR A 99 -11.88 -24.10 6.06
CA THR A 99 -13.34 -24.01 5.95
C THR A 99 -13.73 -23.56 4.54
N VAL A 100 -14.81 -24.12 4.01
CA VAL A 100 -15.36 -23.76 2.71
C VAL A 100 -16.79 -23.25 2.87
N SER A 101 -17.00 -21.94 2.72
CA SER A 101 -18.32 -21.32 2.81
C SER A 101 -18.87 -21.01 1.41
N PRO A 102 -19.82 -21.81 0.88
CA PRO A 102 -20.55 -21.45 -0.32
C PRO A 102 -21.48 -20.28 -0.04
N ARG A 103 -21.61 -19.36 -1.01
CA ARG A 103 -22.54 -18.23 -0.92
C ARG A 103 -23.30 -18.02 -2.22
N THR A 104 -24.55 -17.58 -2.08
CA THR A 104 -25.37 -17.13 -3.22
C THR A 104 -25.94 -15.76 -2.90
N GLY A 105 -25.46 -14.74 -3.61
CA GLY A 105 -25.92 -13.36 -3.46
C GLY A 105 -26.97 -12.99 -4.50
N SER A 106 -27.93 -12.15 -4.12
CA SER A 106 -28.88 -11.55 -5.06
C SER A 106 -29.38 -10.19 -4.59
N GLY A 107 -29.61 -9.27 -5.53
CA GLY A 107 -30.20 -7.97 -5.26
C GLY A 107 -31.71 -8.09 -5.11
N MET A 108 -32.25 -7.63 -3.97
CA MET A 108 -33.66 -7.76 -3.60
C MET A 108 -34.25 -6.42 -3.19
N SER A 109 -35.57 -6.42 -2.94
CA SER A 109 -36.28 -5.30 -2.33
C SER A 109 -36.84 -5.72 -0.97
N ALA A 110 -36.48 -4.99 0.07
CA ALA A 110 -37.01 -5.19 1.42
C ALA A 110 -38.16 -4.19 1.66
N MET A 111 -39.33 -4.74 1.96
CA MET A 111 -40.53 -3.99 2.32
C MET A 111 -40.82 -4.13 3.79
N PHE A 112 -40.87 -2.99 4.47
CA PHE A 112 -41.28 -2.89 5.87
C PHE A 112 -42.32 -1.78 6.01
N ARG A 113 -43.56 -2.15 6.34
CA ARG A 113 -44.73 -1.25 6.33
C ARG A 113 -44.88 -0.58 4.95
N ASP A 114 -44.90 0.75 4.89
CA ASP A 114 -45.05 1.53 3.67
C ASP A 114 -43.71 1.92 3.02
N GLU A 115 -42.59 1.34 3.49
CA GLU A 115 -41.26 1.64 3.00
C GLU A 115 -40.66 0.47 2.24
N GLU A 116 -40.19 0.76 1.02
CA GLU A 116 -39.46 -0.15 0.17
C GLU A 116 -37.99 0.32 0.04
N ARG A 117 -37.05 -0.61 0.16
CA ARG A 117 -35.61 -0.34 0.12
C ARG A 117 -34.89 -1.43 -0.67
N SER A 118 -33.95 -1.02 -1.52
CA SER A 118 -33.07 -1.97 -2.21
C SER A 118 -32.04 -2.53 -1.24
N VAL A 119 -31.93 -3.85 -1.18
CA VAL A 119 -31.02 -4.57 -0.28
C VAL A 119 -30.29 -5.69 -1.03
N SER A 120 -29.16 -6.12 -0.49
CA SER A 120 -28.50 -7.37 -0.92
C SER A 120 -28.89 -8.48 0.05
N ILE A 121 -29.32 -9.64 -0.48
CA ILE A 121 -29.46 -10.86 0.31
C ILE A 121 -28.39 -11.86 -0.10
N THR A 122 -27.75 -12.46 0.90
CA THR A 122 -26.73 -13.50 0.71
C THR A 122 -27.13 -14.73 1.48
N ALA A 123 -27.29 -15.84 0.76
CA ALA A 123 -27.45 -17.15 1.37
C ALA A 123 -26.10 -17.70 1.80
N VAL A 124 -26.07 -18.28 3.00
CA VAL A 124 -24.89 -18.88 3.60
C VAL A 124 -25.21 -20.24 4.22
N THR A 125 -24.17 -21.03 4.46
CA THR A 125 -24.24 -22.23 5.30
C THR A 125 -23.91 -21.84 6.74
N ALA A 126 -24.91 -21.84 7.62
CA ALA A 126 -24.81 -21.27 8.97
C ALA A 126 -23.66 -21.85 9.81
N THR A 127 -23.36 -23.14 9.67
CA THR A 127 -22.28 -23.85 10.38
C THR A 127 -20.88 -23.48 9.91
N LYS A 128 -20.75 -22.86 8.72
CA LYS A 128 -19.48 -22.52 8.07
C LYS A 128 -19.18 -21.01 8.11
N GLU A 129 -19.90 -20.26 8.94
CA GLU A 129 -19.79 -18.80 9.07
C GLU A 129 -19.48 -18.37 10.52
N PRO A 130 -18.38 -18.83 11.14
CA PRO A 130 -18.07 -18.53 12.53
C PRO A 130 -17.89 -17.02 12.77
N GLU A 131 -17.27 -16.29 11.83
CA GLU A 131 -17.06 -14.85 11.95
C GLU A 131 -18.38 -14.04 11.96
N LEU A 132 -19.36 -14.47 11.15
CA LEU A 132 -20.69 -13.84 11.16
C LEU A 132 -21.46 -14.20 12.43
N SER A 133 -21.31 -15.44 12.91
CA SER A 133 -21.92 -15.89 14.17
C SER A 133 -21.41 -15.09 15.37
N ASP A 134 -20.09 -14.87 15.48
CA ASP A 134 -19.45 -14.15 16.59
C ASP A 134 -19.71 -12.63 16.55
N SER A 135 -20.10 -12.12 15.38
CA SER A 135 -20.39 -10.70 15.15
C SER A 135 -21.86 -10.32 15.35
N ILE A 136 -22.69 -11.19 15.95
CA ILE A 136 -24.06 -10.82 16.35
C ILE A 136 -24.04 -9.85 17.53
N ASP A 137 -24.79 -8.75 17.40
CA ASP A 137 -25.04 -7.75 18.45
C ASP A 137 -26.32 -8.11 19.24
N LYS A 138 -27.40 -8.38 18.51
CA LYS A 138 -28.72 -8.69 19.10
C LYS A 138 -29.31 -9.95 18.49
N GLY A 139 -29.98 -10.75 19.31
CA GLY A 139 -30.66 -11.97 18.86
C GLY A 139 -29.70 -13.16 18.74
N ARG A 140 -29.83 -13.93 17.66
CA ARG A 140 -28.99 -15.10 17.36
C ARG A 140 -28.58 -15.15 15.89
N PHE A 141 -27.55 -15.91 15.59
CA PHE A 141 -27.23 -16.26 14.20
C PHE A 141 -28.23 -17.29 13.62
N LEU A 142 -28.12 -17.54 12.32
CA LEU A 142 -28.95 -18.50 11.59
C LEU A 142 -28.68 -19.94 12.03
N MET A 143 -29.69 -20.80 11.89
CA MET A 143 -29.59 -22.25 12.01
C MET A 143 -29.92 -22.91 10.67
N GLU A 144 -29.36 -24.08 10.36
CA GLU A 144 -29.63 -24.78 9.08
C GLU A 144 -31.11 -25.14 8.88
N SER A 145 -31.87 -25.31 9.96
CA SER A 145 -33.31 -25.56 9.94
C SER A 145 -34.14 -24.32 9.64
N ASP A 146 -33.57 -23.12 9.69
CA ASP A 146 -34.31 -21.88 9.45
C ASP A 146 -34.70 -21.78 7.96
N ARG A 147 -36.01 -21.60 7.69
CA ARG A 147 -36.59 -21.53 6.34
C ARG A 147 -37.14 -20.15 5.96
N SER A 148 -37.32 -19.27 6.94
CA SER A 148 -37.87 -17.91 6.77
C SER A 148 -37.30 -16.99 7.84
N SER A 149 -36.00 -17.12 8.08
CA SER A 149 -35.26 -16.30 9.04
C SER A 149 -34.13 -15.56 8.34
N ILE A 150 -33.84 -14.36 8.82
CA ILE A 150 -32.75 -13.53 8.33
C ILE A 150 -31.96 -12.93 9.48
N VAL A 151 -30.68 -12.71 9.23
CA VAL A 151 -29.81 -11.85 10.02
C VAL A 151 -29.54 -10.60 9.18
N ILE A 152 -29.64 -9.42 9.77
CA ILE A 152 -29.46 -8.15 9.06
C ILE A 152 -28.23 -7.39 9.57
N GLY A 153 -27.58 -6.65 8.68
CA GLY A 153 -26.54 -5.70 9.05
C GLY A 153 -27.06 -4.52 9.88
N SER A 154 -26.16 -3.86 10.60
CA SER A 154 -26.48 -2.76 11.53
C SER A 154 -27.11 -1.54 10.84
N ASP A 155 -26.70 -1.22 9.61
CA ASP A 155 -27.22 -0.06 8.87
C ASP A 155 -28.63 -0.33 8.35
N ILE A 156 -28.91 -1.58 7.92
CA ILE A 156 -30.28 -2.00 7.60
C ILE A 156 -31.18 -1.86 8.83
N ALA A 157 -30.68 -2.31 9.98
CA ALA A 157 -31.46 -2.28 11.21
C ALA A 157 -31.76 -0.86 11.72
N ASN A 158 -30.79 0.06 11.65
CA ASN A 158 -30.87 1.33 12.37
C ASN A 158 -30.98 2.58 11.49
N LYS A 159 -30.52 2.54 10.23
CA LYS A 159 -30.38 3.74 9.37
C LYS A 159 -31.25 3.70 8.12
N MET A 160 -31.60 2.51 7.64
CA MET A 160 -32.25 2.34 6.32
C MET A 160 -33.76 2.63 6.33
N PHE A 161 -34.44 2.33 7.42
CA PHE A 161 -35.88 2.52 7.62
C PHE A 161 -36.14 3.60 8.67
N LYS A 162 -37.29 4.29 8.63
CA LYS A 162 -37.63 5.33 9.64
C LYS A 162 -37.76 4.78 11.06
N MET A 163 -38.14 3.51 11.20
CA MET A 163 -38.23 2.82 12.48
C MET A 163 -37.14 1.76 12.56
N PRO A 164 -36.39 1.67 13.67
CA PRO A 164 -35.36 0.66 13.82
C PRO A 164 -35.97 -0.74 13.87
N LEU A 165 -35.34 -1.67 13.16
CA LEU A 165 -35.71 -3.08 13.13
C LEU A 165 -35.06 -3.81 14.31
N ASN A 166 -35.80 -4.74 14.92
CA ASN A 166 -35.35 -5.55 16.05
C ASN A 166 -35.63 -7.04 15.81
N PRO A 167 -34.90 -7.95 16.48
CA PRO A 167 -35.19 -9.38 16.41
C PRO A 167 -36.65 -9.68 16.79
N GLY A 168 -37.27 -10.61 16.07
CA GLY A 168 -38.69 -10.98 16.19
C GLY A 168 -39.62 -10.24 15.23
N MET A 169 -39.18 -9.13 14.63
CA MET A 169 -39.95 -8.41 13.62
C MET A 169 -39.94 -9.15 12.27
N ARG A 170 -40.98 -8.92 11.46
CA ARG A 170 -41.11 -9.48 10.12
C ARG A 170 -40.88 -8.41 9.06
N ILE A 171 -40.24 -8.82 7.97
CA ILE A 171 -39.99 -8.00 6.80
C ILE A 171 -40.26 -8.83 5.54
N SER A 172 -40.93 -8.23 4.56
CA SER A 172 -41.17 -8.87 3.27
C SER A 172 -39.96 -8.65 2.37
N ILE A 173 -39.34 -9.72 1.92
CA ILE A 173 -38.30 -9.64 0.89
C ILE A 173 -38.91 -10.05 -0.45
N LYS A 174 -38.83 -9.14 -1.42
CA LYS A 174 -39.31 -9.31 -2.78
C LYS A 174 -38.16 -9.44 -3.75
N ASN A 175 -38.27 -10.41 -4.65
CA ASN A 175 -37.39 -10.49 -5.80
C ASN A 175 -37.93 -9.60 -6.92
N LYS A 176 -37.08 -8.68 -7.38
CA LYS A 176 -37.42 -7.69 -8.42
C LYS A 176 -37.81 -8.34 -9.75
N ASN A 177 -37.45 -9.61 -9.96
CA ASN A 177 -37.66 -10.31 -11.23
C ASN A 177 -38.96 -11.11 -11.31
N ASN A 178 -39.61 -11.44 -10.18
CA ASN A 178 -40.78 -12.33 -10.17
C ASN A 178 -41.98 -11.80 -9.37
N ASP A 179 -41.91 -10.58 -8.81
CA ASP A 179 -42.93 -9.95 -7.94
C ASP A 179 -43.36 -10.79 -6.72
N MET A 180 -42.68 -11.91 -6.45
CA MET A 180 -42.95 -12.76 -5.30
C MET A 180 -42.25 -12.18 -4.07
N GLY A 181 -43.07 -11.89 -3.05
CA GLY A 181 -42.61 -11.49 -1.72
C GLY A 181 -42.78 -12.63 -0.74
N LYS A 182 -41.73 -12.92 0.04
CA LYS A 182 -41.81 -13.83 1.18
C LYS A 182 -41.52 -13.06 2.45
N GLU A 183 -42.30 -13.35 3.49
CA GLU A 183 -42.09 -12.80 4.82
C GLU A 183 -40.95 -13.53 5.52
N PHE A 184 -39.98 -12.77 6.02
CA PHE A 184 -38.87 -13.28 6.82
C PHE A 184 -38.91 -12.69 8.23
N THR A 185 -38.58 -13.52 9.22
CA THR A 185 -38.41 -13.07 10.60
C THR A 185 -36.95 -12.70 10.85
N ILE A 186 -36.71 -11.51 11.38
CA ILE A 186 -35.38 -11.07 11.79
C ILE A 186 -35.01 -11.84 13.06
N VAL A 187 -33.99 -12.69 13.01
CA VAL A 187 -33.53 -13.46 14.17
C VAL A 187 -32.28 -12.88 14.82
N GLY A 188 -31.53 -12.06 14.07
CA GLY A 188 -30.35 -11.41 14.60
C GLY A 188 -29.96 -10.14 13.84
N ILE A 189 -29.16 -9.31 14.51
CA ILE A 189 -28.57 -8.09 13.95
C ILE A 189 -27.06 -8.15 14.20
N LEU A 190 -26.27 -7.87 13.16
CA LEU A 190 -24.82 -7.83 13.26
C LEU A 190 -24.35 -6.55 13.97
N LYS A 191 -23.21 -6.64 14.67
CA LYS A 191 -22.46 -5.52 15.22
C LYS A 191 -22.07 -4.59 14.08
N GLU A 192 -22.18 -3.28 14.33
CA GLU A 192 -21.69 -2.27 13.40
C GLU A 192 -20.18 -2.40 13.27
N LYS A 193 -19.71 -2.73 12.06
CA LYS A 193 -18.29 -2.64 11.74
C LYS A 193 -18.01 -1.26 11.17
N GLU A 194 -17.00 -0.57 11.70
CA GLU A 194 -16.53 0.66 11.06
C GLU A 194 -16.10 0.33 9.62
N MET A 195 -16.62 1.09 8.65
CA MET A 195 -16.27 0.90 7.25
C MET A 195 -14.85 1.44 7.04
N THR A 196 -13.85 0.61 7.34
CA THR A 196 -12.43 0.94 7.19
C THR A 196 -11.97 0.84 5.74
N SER A 197 -12.75 0.20 4.87
CA SER A 197 -12.43 -0.02 3.46
C SER A 197 -13.53 0.47 2.52
N ALA A 198 -13.17 1.32 1.55
CA ALA A 198 -14.04 1.68 0.42
C ALA A 198 -14.20 0.53 -0.60
N PHE A 199 -13.41 -0.54 -0.46
CA PHE A 199 -13.34 -1.66 -1.40
C PHE A 199 -13.82 -2.99 -0.78
N GLY A 200 -14.10 -3.02 0.53
CA GLY A 200 -14.66 -4.17 1.21
C GLY A 200 -16.17 -4.29 1.05
N GLY A 201 -16.67 -5.51 0.99
CA GLY A 201 -18.11 -5.77 1.08
C GLY A 201 -18.67 -5.21 2.40
N ASN A 202 -19.76 -4.45 2.31
CA ASN A 202 -20.34 -3.81 3.49
C ASN A 202 -21.37 -4.74 4.16
N SER A 203 -20.90 -5.53 5.14
CA SER A 203 -21.77 -6.41 5.92
C SER A 203 -22.86 -5.65 6.70
N ASN A 204 -22.69 -4.34 6.96
CA ASN A 204 -23.70 -3.53 7.63
C ASN A 204 -24.93 -3.29 6.73
N MET A 205 -24.77 -3.40 5.42
CA MET A 205 -25.82 -3.20 4.40
C MET A 205 -26.28 -4.52 3.74
N GLU A 206 -26.00 -5.66 4.36
CA GLU A 206 -26.30 -6.98 3.83
C GLU A 206 -27.31 -7.74 4.70
N ILE A 207 -28.16 -8.56 4.06
CA ILE A 207 -29.06 -9.50 4.71
C ILE A 207 -28.53 -10.91 4.49
N PHE A 208 -28.40 -11.69 5.56
CA PHE A 208 -27.98 -13.09 5.50
C PHE A 208 -29.18 -14.02 5.72
N THR A 209 -29.24 -15.12 4.95
CA THR A 209 -30.25 -16.18 5.10
C THR A 209 -29.66 -17.56 4.78
N THR A 210 -30.44 -18.64 4.88
CA THR A 210 -29.99 -19.98 4.52
C THR A 210 -30.16 -20.25 3.02
N HIS A 211 -29.33 -21.12 2.42
CA HIS A 211 -29.48 -21.53 1.01
C HIS A 211 -30.88 -22.05 0.70
N GLN A 212 -31.48 -22.82 1.60
CA GLN A 212 -32.85 -23.32 1.42
C GLN A 212 -33.87 -22.18 1.37
N ALA A 213 -33.76 -21.21 2.28
CA ALA A 213 -34.70 -20.08 2.33
C ALA A 213 -34.59 -19.17 1.08
N LEU A 214 -33.37 -18.96 0.57
CA LEU A 214 -33.16 -18.23 -0.67
C LEU A 214 -33.64 -19.01 -1.90
N LYS A 215 -33.40 -20.32 -1.95
CA LYS A 215 -33.91 -21.18 -3.04
C LYS A 215 -35.42 -21.13 -3.13
N ASP A 216 -36.11 -21.22 -1.99
CA ASP A 216 -37.57 -21.07 -1.92
C ASP A 216 -38.06 -19.68 -2.36
N LEU A 217 -37.28 -18.61 -2.09
CA LEU A 217 -37.61 -17.24 -2.49
C LEU A 217 -37.41 -17.00 -4.00
N LEU A 218 -36.39 -17.62 -4.59
CA LEU A 218 -36.07 -17.48 -6.01
C LEU A 218 -36.98 -18.34 -6.91
N ASP A 219 -37.60 -19.39 -6.37
CA ASP A 219 -38.43 -20.37 -7.10
C ASP A 219 -37.69 -20.99 -8.31
N VAL A 220 -36.40 -21.29 -8.13
CA VAL A 220 -35.54 -21.87 -9.18
C VAL A 220 -35.41 -23.38 -9.03
N ARG A 221 -35.50 -24.09 -10.17
CA ARG A 221 -35.27 -25.54 -10.23
C ARG A 221 -33.80 -25.90 -10.02
N ASN A 222 -32.90 -25.14 -10.64
CA ASN A 222 -31.47 -25.31 -10.52
C ASN A 222 -30.92 -24.19 -9.64
N TYR A 223 -30.29 -24.57 -8.54
CA TYR A 223 -29.67 -23.66 -7.59
C TYR A 223 -28.17 -23.94 -7.57
N SER A 224 -27.37 -22.94 -7.91
CA SER A 224 -25.92 -23.00 -7.89
C SER A 224 -25.36 -21.89 -7.00
N TYR A 225 -24.15 -22.11 -6.49
CA TYR A 225 -23.44 -21.13 -5.69
C TYR A 225 -22.88 -20.02 -6.59
N SER A 226 -23.13 -18.76 -6.21
CA SER A 226 -22.62 -17.60 -6.97
C SER A 226 -21.16 -17.30 -6.63
N GLN A 227 -20.67 -17.80 -5.50
CA GLN A 227 -19.27 -17.78 -5.12
C GLN A 227 -19.01 -18.84 -4.03
N ILE A 228 -17.76 -19.29 -3.91
CA ILE A 228 -17.31 -20.13 -2.80
C ILE A 228 -16.13 -19.42 -2.12
N LEU A 229 -16.24 -19.18 -0.81
CA LEU A 229 -15.15 -18.66 -0.01
C LEU A 229 -14.41 -19.83 0.63
N VAL A 230 -13.11 -19.90 0.41
CA VAL A 230 -12.22 -20.91 0.96
C VAL A 230 -11.27 -20.22 1.94
N ILE A 231 -11.44 -20.51 3.22
CA ILE A 231 -10.61 -20.00 4.31
C ILE A 231 -9.42 -20.96 4.47
N VAL A 232 -8.21 -20.41 4.45
CA VAL A 232 -6.95 -21.17 4.55
C VAL A 232 -6.52 -21.30 6.01
N GLU A 233 -5.85 -22.41 6.37
CA GLU A 233 -5.33 -22.64 7.73
C GLU A 233 -4.18 -21.68 8.09
N ASP A 234 -3.26 -21.46 7.16
CA ASP A 234 -2.09 -20.59 7.30
C ASP A 234 -2.02 -19.61 6.12
N GLN A 235 -2.12 -18.32 6.43
CA GLN A 235 -2.04 -17.24 5.45
C GLN A 235 -0.75 -17.27 4.61
N ASN A 236 0.37 -17.78 5.17
CA ASN A 236 1.63 -17.88 4.44
C ASN A 236 1.59 -18.92 3.31
N GLN A 237 0.67 -19.88 3.39
CA GLN A 237 0.50 -20.95 2.40
C GLN A 237 -0.67 -20.68 1.44
N ILE A 238 -1.26 -19.49 1.46
CA ILE A 238 -2.43 -19.17 0.64
C ILE A 238 -2.18 -19.36 -0.85
N GLU A 239 -0.99 -19.04 -1.37
CA GLU A 239 -0.66 -19.21 -2.80
C GLU A 239 -0.61 -20.69 -3.18
N THR A 240 0.09 -21.51 -2.39
CA THR A 240 0.17 -22.96 -2.61
C THR A 240 -1.21 -23.62 -2.44
N THR A 241 -2.01 -23.16 -1.48
CA THR A 241 -3.38 -23.65 -1.27
C THR A 241 -4.29 -23.24 -2.41
N SER A 242 -4.17 -22.02 -2.91
CA SER A 242 -4.92 -21.53 -4.08
C SER A 242 -4.62 -22.34 -5.33
N GLN A 243 -3.37 -22.76 -5.55
CA GLN A 243 -3.03 -23.66 -6.66
C GLN A 243 -3.70 -25.03 -6.51
N LYS A 244 -3.71 -25.59 -5.29
CA LYS A 244 -4.41 -26.87 -5.02
C LYS A 244 -5.93 -26.75 -5.19
N VAL A 245 -6.50 -25.62 -4.77
CA VAL A 245 -7.93 -25.29 -4.98
C VAL A 245 -8.25 -25.24 -6.47
N ASP A 246 -7.42 -24.55 -7.25
CA ASP A 246 -7.55 -24.52 -8.71
C ASP A 246 -7.43 -25.92 -9.33
N ASP A 247 -6.43 -26.72 -8.94
CA ASP A 247 -6.25 -28.08 -9.42
C ASP A 247 -7.43 -29.00 -9.07
N SER A 248 -8.04 -28.81 -7.90
CA SER A 248 -9.20 -29.58 -7.45
C SER A 248 -10.43 -29.24 -8.30
N LEU A 249 -10.71 -27.95 -8.52
CA LEU A 249 -11.82 -27.48 -9.35
C LEU A 249 -11.62 -27.81 -10.83
N ARG A 250 -10.40 -27.71 -11.36
CA ARG A 250 -10.07 -28.06 -12.75
C ARG A 250 -10.43 -29.51 -13.10
N ARG A 251 -10.39 -30.43 -12.12
CA ARG A 251 -10.77 -31.83 -12.30
C ARG A 251 -12.28 -32.01 -12.43
N LEU A 252 -13.06 -31.17 -11.73
CA LEU A 252 -14.52 -31.21 -11.70
C LEU A 252 -15.14 -30.42 -12.85
N HIS A 253 -14.57 -29.26 -13.17
CA HIS A 253 -15.06 -28.30 -14.16
C HIS A 253 -14.13 -28.19 -15.38
N LYS A 254 -13.93 -29.28 -16.12
CA LYS A 254 -13.00 -29.31 -17.28
C LYS A 254 -13.41 -28.38 -18.43
N ASP A 255 -14.71 -28.25 -18.66
CA ASP A 255 -15.28 -27.51 -19.79
C ASP A 255 -16.02 -26.24 -19.34
N GLU A 256 -15.91 -25.88 -18.07
CA GLU A 256 -16.59 -24.74 -17.47
C GLU A 256 -15.60 -23.70 -16.95
N ALA A 257 -15.96 -22.42 -17.07
CA ALA A 257 -15.13 -21.31 -16.63
C ALA A 257 -15.37 -21.00 -15.16
N TYR A 258 -14.28 -20.78 -14.43
CA TYR A 258 -14.29 -20.21 -13.09
C TYR A 258 -13.05 -19.35 -12.88
N THR A 259 -13.11 -18.49 -11.86
CA THR A 259 -12.00 -17.62 -11.48
C THR A 259 -11.68 -17.84 -10.01
N VAL A 260 -10.42 -18.20 -9.72
CA VAL A 260 -9.89 -18.24 -8.36
C VAL A 260 -9.25 -16.90 -8.08
N PHE A 261 -9.76 -16.21 -7.05
CA PHE A 261 -9.42 -14.84 -6.74
C PHE A 261 -8.88 -14.74 -5.32
N MET A 262 -7.73 -14.10 -5.16
CA MET A 262 -7.12 -13.82 -3.88
C MET A 262 -7.04 -12.31 -3.68
N MET A 263 -7.58 -11.81 -2.58
CA MET A 263 -7.42 -10.40 -2.21
C MET A 263 -5.94 -10.02 -2.04
N LYS A 264 -5.14 -10.95 -1.49
CA LYS A 264 -3.69 -10.78 -1.33
C LYS A 264 -3.01 -10.34 -2.63
N SER A 265 -3.36 -10.96 -3.76
CA SER A 265 -2.76 -10.64 -5.07
C SER A 265 -3.08 -9.22 -5.55
N ILE A 266 -4.27 -8.68 -5.24
CA ILE A 266 -4.57 -7.27 -5.52
C ILE A 266 -3.69 -6.37 -4.67
N LEU A 267 -3.55 -6.64 -3.38
CA LEU A 267 -2.74 -5.83 -2.48
C LEU A 267 -1.26 -5.84 -2.87
N GLU A 268 -0.74 -7.00 -3.27
CA GLU A 268 0.61 -7.14 -3.81
C GLU A 268 0.77 -6.32 -5.10
N GLY A 269 -0.19 -6.39 -6.02
CA GLY A 269 -0.19 -5.60 -7.25
C GLY A 269 -0.20 -4.09 -6.99
N ILE A 270 -1.07 -3.61 -6.09
CA ILE A 270 -1.10 -2.21 -5.66
C ILE A 270 0.22 -1.82 -5.01
N GLY A 271 0.74 -2.66 -4.11
CA GLY A 271 2.03 -2.45 -3.44
C GLY A 271 3.19 -2.35 -4.43
N GLN A 272 3.18 -3.17 -5.49
CA GLN A 272 4.19 -3.11 -6.55
C GLN A 272 4.10 -1.80 -7.34
N VAL A 273 2.90 -1.36 -7.72
CA VAL A 273 2.70 -0.07 -8.40
C VAL A 273 3.14 1.09 -7.51
N LEU A 274 2.76 1.09 -6.23
CA LEU A 274 3.20 2.13 -5.28
C LEU A 274 4.71 2.12 -5.09
N THR A 275 5.34 0.95 -5.08
CA THR A 275 6.81 0.83 -5.05
C THR A 275 7.46 1.44 -6.29
N MET A 276 6.89 1.21 -7.48
CA MET A 276 7.35 1.86 -8.72
C MET A 276 7.19 3.39 -8.65
N VAL A 277 6.05 3.89 -8.17
CA VAL A 277 5.81 5.32 -7.98
C VAL A 277 6.83 5.91 -6.99
N LYS A 278 7.07 5.25 -5.86
CA LYS A 278 8.07 5.64 -4.86
C LYS A 278 9.46 5.77 -5.48
N TYR A 279 9.89 4.80 -6.28
CA TYR A 279 11.20 4.87 -6.94
C TYR A 279 11.26 5.92 -8.05
N ALA A 280 10.17 6.13 -8.80
CA ALA A 280 10.10 7.20 -9.79
C ALA A 280 10.25 8.59 -9.12
N LEU A 281 9.54 8.81 -8.01
CA LEU A 281 9.65 10.02 -7.20
C LEU A 281 11.05 10.18 -6.61
N GLY A 282 11.62 9.11 -6.06
CA GLY A 282 13.00 9.09 -5.59
C GLY A 282 14.01 9.43 -6.71
N GLY A 283 13.77 8.95 -7.93
CA GLY A 283 14.57 9.27 -9.11
C GLY A 283 14.52 10.75 -9.49
N ILE A 284 13.34 11.37 -9.43
CA ILE A 284 13.21 12.82 -9.64
C ILE A 284 14.00 13.60 -8.58
N GLY A 285 13.91 13.20 -7.32
CA GLY A 285 14.70 13.78 -6.24
C GLY A 285 16.22 13.58 -6.44
N ALA A 286 16.64 12.41 -6.94
CA ALA A 286 18.04 12.15 -7.28
C ALA A 286 18.55 13.05 -8.41
N ILE A 287 17.73 13.34 -9.43
CA ILE A 287 18.07 14.30 -10.48
C ILE A 287 18.23 15.72 -9.89
N ALA A 288 17.34 16.12 -8.98
CA ALA A 288 17.46 17.41 -8.29
C ALA A 288 18.77 17.53 -7.50
N LEU A 289 19.20 16.45 -6.85
CA LEU A 289 20.51 16.39 -6.20
C LEU A 289 21.68 16.51 -7.18
N ILE A 290 21.61 15.87 -8.35
CA ILE A 290 22.66 16.00 -9.38
C ILE A 290 22.79 17.47 -9.81
N VAL A 291 21.67 18.16 -10.04
CA VAL A 291 21.66 19.59 -10.36
C VAL A 291 22.27 20.42 -9.23
N GLY A 292 21.95 20.11 -7.97
CA GLY A 292 22.60 20.69 -6.80
C GLY A 292 24.10 20.42 -6.74
N GLY A 293 24.52 19.21 -7.12
CA GLY A 293 25.92 18.80 -7.20
C GLY A 293 26.73 19.60 -8.24
N ILE A 294 26.13 19.95 -9.38
CA ILE A 294 26.78 20.85 -10.37
C ILE A 294 27.06 22.22 -9.73
N GLY A 295 26.13 22.72 -8.91
CA GLY A 295 26.32 23.94 -8.12
C GLY A 295 27.54 23.85 -7.20
N ILE A 296 27.74 22.71 -6.53
CA ILE A 296 28.93 22.45 -5.70
C ILE A 296 30.20 22.47 -6.53
N VAL A 297 30.23 21.81 -7.69
CA VAL A 297 31.40 21.83 -8.57
C VAL A 297 31.81 23.27 -8.89
N ASN A 298 30.86 24.12 -9.26
CA ASN A 298 31.13 25.51 -9.62
C ASN A 298 31.69 26.32 -8.44
N VAL A 299 31.07 26.21 -7.26
CA VAL A 299 31.52 26.96 -6.08
C VAL A 299 32.87 26.45 -5.57
N MET A 300 33.11 25.14 -5.61
CA MET A 300 34.40 24.58 -5.22
C MET A 300 35.50 24.92 -6.22
N MET A 301 35.20 24.95 -7.52
CA MET A 301 36.16 25.41 -8.54
C MET A 301 36.58 26.86 -8.30
N LEU A 302 35.63 27.74 -7.97
CA LEU A 302 35.92 29.12 -7.58
C LEU A 302 36.79 29.16 -6.31
N THR A 303 36.49 28.32 -5.32
CA THR A 303 37.27 28.22 -4.07
C THR A 303 38.70 27.78 -4.35
N VAL A 304 38.91 26.84 -5.27
CA VAL A 304 40.24 26.40 -5.69
C VAL A 304 41.01 27.56 -6.32
N THR A 305 40.37 28.36 -7.19
CA THR A 305 41.02 29.52 -7.81
C THR A 305 41.37 30.63 -6.82
N GLU A 306 40.53 30.87 -5.81
CA GLU A 306 40.80 31.88 -4.78
C GLU A 306 41.92 31.45 -3.82
N ARG A 307 42.07 30.13 -3.58
CA ARG A 307 43.05 29.57 -2.64
C ARG A 307 44.32 29.05 -3.33
N VAL A 308 44.58 29.42 -4.58
CA VAL A 308 45.76 28.98 -5.36
C VAL A 308 47.06 29.19 -4.58
N LYS A 309 47.27 30.40 -4.03
CA LYS A 309 48.46 30.73 -3.23
C LYS A 309 48.61 29.85 -1.98
N GLU A 310 47.52 29.65 -1.24
CA GLU A 310 47.52 28.79 -0.05
C GLU A 310 47.91 27.34 -0.41
N ILE A 311 47.35 26.80 -1.50
CA ILE A 311 47.66 25.46 -2.01
C ILE A 311 49.13 25.37 -2.45
N GLY A 312 49.66 26.41 -3.09
CA GLY A 312 51.06 26.53 -3.48
C GLY A 312 52.01 26.48 -2.29
N VAL A 313 51.71 27.22 -1.22
CA VAL A 313 52.50 27.20 0.03
C VAL A 313 52.45 25.81 0.67
N MET A 314 51.27 25.19 0.79
CA MET A 314 51.15 23.84 1.37
C MET A 314 52.00 22.81 0.62
N LYS A 315 52.02 22.88 -0.72
CA LYS A 315 52.84 22.01 -1.55
C LYS A 315 54.33 22.30 -1.43
N ALA A 316 54.72 23.57 -1.34
CA ALA A 316 56.12 23.97 -1.16
C ALA A 316 56.69 23.49 0.20
N VAL A 317 55.85 23.40 1.23
CA VAL A 317 56.21 22.87 2.56
C VAL A 317 56.11 21.34 2.62
N GLY A 318 55.69 20.67 1.53
CA GLY A 318 55.77 19.21 1.38
C GLY A 318 54.43 18.46 1.42
N ALA A 319 53.28 19.12 1.28
CA ALA A 319 51.99 18.43 1.16
C ALA A 319 51.91 17.60 -0.14
N THR A 320 51.57 16.31 -0.03
CA THR A 320 51.39 15.44 -1.20
C THR A 320 50.08 15.75 -1.95
N LYS A 321 49.95 15.23 -3.18
CA LYS A 321 48.73 15.35 -3.97
C LYS A 321 47.54 14.69 -3.26
N GLU A 322 47.74 13.54 -2.62
CA GLU A 322 46.65 12.88 -1.87
C GLU A 322 46.21 13.71 -0.66
N ASN A 323 47.14 14.38 0.03
CA ASN A 323 46.79 15.25 1.16
C ASN A 323 45.86 16.39 0.71
N ILE A 324 46.18 17.05 -0.41
CA ILE A 324 45.35 18.13 -0.95
C ILE A 324 43.99 17.57 -1.41
N GLN A 325 43.96 16.44 -2.11
CA GLN A 325 42.69 15.81 -2.52
C GLN A 325 41.81 15.48 -1.31
N MET A 326 42.39 14.90 -0.26
CA MET A 326 41.66 14.49 0.94
C MET A 326 41.05 15.67 1.68
N ILE A 327 41.77 16.81 1.79
CA ILE A 327 41.23 18.04 2.41
C ILE A 327 39.97 18.50 1.67
N PHE A 328 40.05 18.63 0.34
CA PHE A 328 38.89 19.09 -0.45
C PHE A 328 37.74 18.07 -0.45
N MET A 329 38.02 16.76 -0.52
CA MET A 329 36.99 15.73 -0.44
C MET A 329 36.29 15.72 0.94
N LEU A 330 37.05 15.92 2.03
CA LEU A 330 36.49 16.07 3.37
C LEU A 330 35.66 17.35 3.49
N GLU A 331 36.10 18.46 2.90
CA GLU A 331 35.33 19.71 2.85
C GLU A 331 33.99 19.50 2.15
N SER A 332 33.97 18.83 0.99
CA SER A 332 32.73 18.49 0.28
C SER A 332 31.82 17.54 1.06
N GLY A 333 32.39 16.48 1.64
CA GLY A 333 31.64 15.49 2.41
C GLY A 333 31.01 16.09 3.67
N LEU A 334 31.74 16.97 4.37
CA LEU A 334 31.22 17.70 5.52
C LEU A 334 30.13 18.70 5.12
N LEU A 335 30.31 19.38 3.98
CA LEU A 335 29.26 20.22 3.40
C LEU A 335 27.99 19.41 3.15
N GLY A 336 28.13 18.21 2.58
CA GLY A 336 27.04 17.28 2.35
C GLY A 336 26.37 16.78 3.62
N LEU A 337 27.15 16.44 4.64
CA LEU A 337 26.62 15.99 5.94
C LEU A 337 25.79 17.10 6.60
N VAL A 338 26.33 18.32 6.69
CA VAL A 338 25.63 19.45 7.31
C VAL A 338 24.39 19.82 6.50
N SER A 339 24.52 19.94 5.18
CA SER A 339 23.39 20.25 4.29
C SER A 339 22.32 19.16 4.31
N GLY A 340 22.72 17.89 4.38
CA GLY A 340 21.84 16.75 4.45
C GLY A 340 21.08 16.67 5.77
N LEU A 341 21.75 16.96 6.89
CA LEU A 341 21.09 17.07 8.20
C LEU A 341 20.04 18.18 8.20
N ILE A 342 20.39 19.38 7.71
CA ILE A 342 19.45 20.50 7.61
C ILE A 342 18.29 20.13 6.66
N GLY A 343 18.59 19.49 5.53
CA GLY A 343 17.60 19.05 4.56
C GLY A 343 16.62 18.03 5.14
N ILE A 344 17.11 17.08 5.94
CA ILE A 344 16.28 16.08 6.62
C ILE A 344 15.39 16.71 7.68
N THR A 345 15.95 17.56 8.55
CA THR A 345 15.14 18.20 9.61
C THR A 345 14.06 19.07 8.99
N THR A 346 14.40 19.83 7.96
CA THR A 346 13.45 20.70 7.26
C THR A 346 12.44 19.90 6.45
N GLY A 347 12.89 18.87 5.73
CA GLY A 347 12.04 17.98 4.93
C GLY A 347 11.05 17.20 5.79
N ALA A 348 11.48 16.64 6.92
CA ALA A 348 10.60 16.00 7.88
C ALA A 348 9.57 16.99 8.45
N GLY A 349 10.00 18.21 8.79
CA GLY A 349 9.09 19.27 9.23
C GLY A 349 8.03 19.63 8.19
N ILE A 350 8.44 19.79 6.93
CA ILE A 350 7.53 20.04 5.80
C ILE A 350 6.57 18.85 5.60
N SER A 351 7.07 17.62 5.65
CA SER A 351 6.25 16.41 5.54
C SER A 351 5.17 16.34 6.63
N ILE A 352 5.53 16.64 7.88
CA ILE A 352 4.56 16.71 8.98
C ILE A 352 3.54 17.83 8.73
N LEU A 353 3.99 19.02 8.32
CA LEU A 353 3.10 20.14 8.01
C LEU A 353 2.08 19.77 6.93
N ILE A 354 2.54 19.16 5.83
CA ILE A 354 1.67 18.71 4.73
C ILE A 354 0.71 17.62 5.22
N SER A 355 1.15 16.69 6.08
CA SER A 355 0.26 15.67 6.64
C SER A 355 -0.90 16.27 7.44
N THR A 356 -0.65 17.37 8.15
CA THR A 356 -1.67 18.03 8.99
C THR A 356 -2.60 18.96 8.20
N LEU A 357 -2.12 19.58 7.13
CA LEU A 357 -2.86 20.58 6.36
C LEU A 357 -3.54 20.02 5.09
N GLY A 358 -2.97 18.97 4.49
CA GLY A 358 -3.31 18.53 3.14
C GLY A 358 -4.19 17.28 3.04
N SER A 359 -4.50 16.60 4.16
CA SER A 359 -5.12 15.26 4.15
C SER A 359 -4.38 14.23 3.28
N ILE A 360 -3.10 14.49 2.94
CA ILE A 360 -2.26 13.57 2.17
C ILE A 360 -1.60 12.63 3.19
N PRO A 361 -1.73 11.30 3.02
CA PRO A 361 -1.06 10.37 3.90
C PRO A 361 0.45 10.47 3.63
N ILE A 362 1.19 10.98 4.60
CA ILE A 362 2.65 11.11 4.56
C ILE A 362 3.21 10.40 5.78
N ALA A 363 4.12 9.47 5.55
CA ALA A 363 4.81 8.74 6.61
C ALA A 363 6.31 9.02 6.53
N VAL A 364 6.84 9.73 7.52
CA VAL A 364 8.28 9.98 7.64
C VAL A 364 8.92 8.76 8.29
N THR A 365 9.56 7.92 7.48
CA THR A 365 10.24 6.70 7.95
C THR A 365 11.74 6.91 8.12
N TRP A 366 12.37 6.14 9.01
CA TRP A 366 13.82 6.18 9.20
C TRP A 366 14.58 5.87 7.91
N THR A 367 14.03 5.00 7.07
CA THR A 367 14.56 4.64 5.76
C THR A 367 14.59 5.84 4.82
N SER A 368 13.51 6.63 4.73
CA SER A 368 13.46 7.83 3.89
C SER A 368 14.48 8.89 4.32
N LEU A 369 14.66 9.06 5.64
CA LEU A 369 15.67 9.99 6.18
C LEU A 369 17.10 9.50 5.90
N ALA A 370 17.37 8.21 6.13
CA ALA A 370 18.68 7.62 5.89
C ALA A 370 19.08 7.69 4.42
N ILE A 371 18.14 7.39 3.49
CA ILE A 371 18.36 7.51 2.05
C ILE A 371 18.64 8.97 1.68
N GLY A 372 17.85 9.93 2.16
CA GLY A 372 18.09 11.35 1.91
C GLY A 372 19.47 11.82 2.36
N LEU A 373 19.91 11.41 3.56
CA LEU A 373 21.22 11.77 4.10
C LEU A 373 22.33 11.19 3.25
N LEU A 374 22.24 9.89 2.98
CA LEU A 374 23.25 9.13 2.26
C LEU A 374 23.42 9.66 0.84
N PHE A 375 22.31 9.96 0.15
CA PHE A 375 22.37 10.57 -1.18
C PHE A 375 22.98 11.98 -1.12
N GLY A 376 22.60 12.82 -0.16
CA GLY A 376 23.20 14.14 0.00
C GLY A 376 24.73 14.09 0.18
N VAL A 377 25.21 13.23 1.07
CA VAL A 377 26.65 13.06 1.34
C VAL A 377 27.39 12.46 0.15
N ILE A 378 26.83 11.44 -0.52
CA ILE A 378 27.46 10.84 -1.69
C ILE A 378 27.53 11.84 -2.84
N THR A 379 26.43 12.52 -3.16
CA THR A 379 26.39 13.46 -4.29
C THR A 379 27.37 14.62 -4.09
N THR A 380 27.43 15.18 -2.89
CA THR A 380 28.38 16.26 -2.56
C THR A 380 29.84 15.80 -2.62
N THR A 381 30.14 14.63 -2.05
CA THR A 381 31.50 14.07 -2.08
C THR A 381 31.94 13.78 -3.51
N VAL A 382 31.07 13.18 -4.33
CA VAL A 382 31.33 12.89 -5.75
C VAL A 382 31.53 14.18 -6.55
N ALA A 383 30.68 15.20 -6.32
CA ALA A 383 30.85 16.51 -6.94
C ALA A 383 32.19 17.17 -6.58
N GLY A 384 32.67 16.95 -5.35
CA GLY A 384 33.96 17.45 -4.87
C GLY A 384 35.20 16.82 -5.50
N VAL A 385 35.09 15.64 -6.11
CA VAL A 385 36.23 14.90 -6.68
C VAL A 385 36.92 15.69 -7.80
N TYR A 386 36.16 16.31 -8.69
CA TYR A 386 36.73 17.05 -9.81
C TYR A 386 37.53 18.30 -9.36
N PRO A 387 36.95 19.20 -8.53
CA PRO A 387 37.70 20.32 -7.94
C PRO A 387 38.93 19.88 -7.14
N ALA A 388 38.79 18.85 -6.30
CA ALA A 388 39.88 18.32 -5.48
C ALA A 388 41.07 17.83 -6.34
N ASN A 389 40.77 17.12 -7.43
CA ASN A 389 41.78 16.68 -8.40
C ASN A 389 42.46 17.86 -9.10
N LYS A 390 41.72 18.92 -9.41
CA LYS A 390 42.29 20.10 -10.05
C LYS A 390 43.22 20.85 -9.10
N ALA A 391 42.82 21.07 -7.85
CA ALA A 391 43.66 21.67 -6.80
C ALA A 391 44.97 20.88 -6.57
N ALA A 392 44.86 19.55 -6.48
CA ALA A 392 45.99 18.67 -6.26
C ALA A 392 46.98 18.62 -7.44
N ARG A 393 46.59 19.05 -8.65
CA ARG A 393 47.46 19.12 -9.82
C ARG A 393 48.12 20.49 -10.07
N LEU A 394 47.78 21.53 -9.28
CA LEU A 394 48.44 22.84 -9.38
C LEU A 394 49.96 22.75 -9.19
N ASP A 395 50.72 23.41 -10.05
CA ASP A 395 52.17 23.53 -9.89
C ASP A 395 52.49 24.55 -8.77
N PRO A 396 53.31 24.20 -7.76
CA PRO A 396 53.64 25.10 -6.67
C PRO A 396 54.39 26.37 -7.12
N VAL A 397 55.18 26.29 -8.20
CA VAL A 397 55.91 27.46 -8.74
C VAL A 397 54.94 28.41 -9.43
N GLU A 398 54.02 27.89 -10.24
CA GLU A 398 52.98 28.72 -10.88
C GLU A 398 52.02 29.31 -9.85
N ALA A 399 51.64 28.53 -8.84
CA ALA A 399 50.71 28.96 -7.80
C ALA A 399 51.26 30.10 -6.92
N LEU A 400 52.57 30.15 -6.68
CA LEU A 400 53.22 31.22 -5.92
C LEU A 400 53.53 32.46 -6.76
N ARG A 401 53.61 32.29 -8.09
CA ARG A 401 53.90 33.37 -9.04
C ARG A 401 52.64 34.13 -9.48
N ALA A 402 51.47 33.54 -9.33
CA ALA A 402 50.19 34.22 -9.57
C ALA A 402 50.05 35.41 -8.59
N GLU A 403 49.99 36.64 -9.12
CA GLU A 403 49.73 37.85 -8.31
C GLU A 403 48.32 37.84 -7.71
#